data_AF-A0A9D9YZN0-F1
#
_entry.id   AF-A0A9D9YZN0-F1
#
_cell.length_a   1.000
_cell.length_b   1.000
_cell.length_c   1.000
_cell.angle_alpha   90.00
_cell.angle_beta   90.00
_cell.angle_gamma   90.00
#
_symmetry.space_group_name_H-M   'P 1'
#
loop_
_entity.id
_entity.type
_entity.pdbx_description
1 polymer ?
#
loop_
_entity_poly.entity_id
_entity_poly.type
_entity_poly.pdbx_seq_one_letter_code
_entity_poly.pdbx_strand_id
1 'polypeptide(L)'
;MRICIIGGGIVGTLIARQLGRFDIEVMLIEKEYDAGLGVSKANSAIIHAGYDDEPGTYRARFCSKGNMLYDELARQLDIEVVRVGSHVLAFNNEQRNVLNKLYQQGLNNNIRNLRILERDEILDMEPNINPDVVASLYAPSAGITEPWQICIAATENAAANGVEFHFNEEVIDIDAQGNKIRRVITDKHEYQVDYVINAAGLYADRIANMAKDVAIPIHPRIGEYILLNKFTTADLIHSIIFPTPSKMGKGILVIPTVDKGILLGPTSSDLNYRLKDLRATSSEGLEQIVENAKKLIPGIDIKETVKTFAGCRPETSQKDFYLGASRKIYGFFNVAGMRSPGLTAAPAIAQWTCEELQKTYNLKFNLKKDYNPYRKKIFHYYNNISLEDYDKEIQRYPEAGRFVCVCNKITEKEVIEAIKRGATTLDAIKFRTRAMFGECQGGFCTHKILQILSRELGFPLEKIVYNNAKSYVVDGKVRK
;
A
#
# COMPACT_ATOMS: atom_id res chain seq x y z
N MET A 1 -29.67 -4.70 3.74
CA MET A 1 -28.86 -5.24 2.63
C MET A 1 -27.42 -5.30 3.12
N ARG A 2 -26.79 -6.45 3.02
CA ARG A 2 -25.46 -6.75 3.59
C ARG A 2 -24.44 -7.02 2.51
N ILE A 3 -23.37 -6.23 2.49
CA ILE A 3 -22.24 -6.40 1.58
C ILE A 3 -21.01 -6.82 2.38
N CYS A 4 -20.42 -7.95 2.04
CA CYS A 4 -19.14 -8.40 2.60
C CYS A 4 -18.00 -8.17 1.60
N ILE A 5 -16.95 -7.51 2.06
CA ILE A 5 -15.70 -7.33 1.32
C ILE A 5 -14.67 -8.32 1.88
N ILE A 6 -14.05 -9.11 1.02
CA ILE A 6 -13.03 -10.08 1.41
C ILE A 6 -11.66 -9.52 1.02
N GLY A 7 -10.84 -9.19 2.03
CA GLY A 7 -9.49 -8.65 1.89
C GLY A 7 -9.38 -7.18 2.31
N GLY A 8 -8.54 -6.91 3.31
CA GLY A 8 -8.21 -5.61 3.89
C GLY A 8 -6.99 -4.92 3.27
N GLY A 9 -6.68 -5.23 2.01
CA GLY A 9 -5.70 -4.46 1.23
C GLY A 9 -6.25 -3.08 0.82
N ILE A 10 -5.43 -2.30 0.10
CA ILE A 10 -5.81 -0.93 -0.30
C ILE A 10 -7.13 -0.87 -1.10
N VAL A 11 -7.36 -1.85 -1.96
CA VAL A 11 -8.58 -1.92 -2.77
C VAL A 11 -9.80 -2.18 -1.88
N GLY A 12 -9.76 -3.20 -1.02
CA GLY A 12 -10.87 -3.54 -0.14
C GLY A 12 -11.18 -2.45 0.88
N THR A 13 -10.17 -1.85 1.49
CA THR A 13 -10.34 -0.75 2.47
C THR A 13 -10.91 0.52 1.82
N LEU A 14 -10.50 0.87 0.59
CA LEU A 14 -11.09 2.00 -0.12
C LEU A 14 -12.51 1.70 -0.63
N ILE A 15 -12.82 0.45 -1.02
CA ILE A 15 -14.20 0.04 -1.33
C ILE A 15 -15.08 0.14 -0.08
N ALA A 16 -14.60 -0.37 1.06
CA ALA A 16 -15.28 -0.25 2.35
C ALA A 16 -15.59 1.21 2.68
N ARG A 17 -14.60 2.10 2.52
CA ARG A 17 -14.77 3.54 2.70
C ARG A 17 -15.81 4.15 1.74
N GLN A 18 -15.82 3.77 0.46
CA GLN A 18 -16.82 4.28 -0.49
C GLN A 18 -18.23 3.79 -0.14
N LEU A 19 -18.38 2.52 0.23
CA LEU A 19 -19.68 1.95 0.61
C LEU A 19 -20.18 2.48 1.96
N GLY A 20 -19.28 2.79 2.90
CA GLY A 20 -19.62 3.41 4.19
C GLY A 20 -20.29 4.78 4.11
N ARG A 21 -20.30 5.40 2.92
CA ARG A 21 -21.04 6.64 2.62
C ARG A 21 -22.56 6.45 2.58
N PHE A 22 -23.01 5.22 2.44
CA PHE A 22 -24.40 4.89 2.16
C PHE A 22 -25.04 4.13 3.32
N ASP A 23 -26.35 4.28 3.46
CA ASP A 23 -27.17 3.61 4.49
C ASP A 23 -27.41 2.14 4.14
N ILE A 24 -26.33 1.36 4.24
CA ILE A 24 -26.25 -0.07 3.92
C ILE A 24 -25.35 -0.76 4.95
N GLU A 25 -25.58 -2.04 5.21
CA GLU A 25 -24.73 -2.83 6.12
C GLU A 25 -23.51 -3.32 5.34
N VAL A 26 -22.31 -2.94 5.78
CA VAL A 26 -21.04 -3.29 5.13
C VAL A 26 -20.12 -3.88 6.17
N MET A 27 -19.50 -5.00 5.81
CA MET A 27 -18.45 -5.62 6.60
C MET A 27 -17.23 -5.93 5.73
N LEU A 28 -16.05 -5.91 6.34
CA LEU A 28 -14.80 -6.37 5.72
C LEU A 28 -14.16 -7.46 6.56
N ILE A 29 -13.78 -8.57 5.93
CA ILE A 29 -13.09 -9.70 6.56
C ILE A 29 -11.65 -9.75 6.03
N GLU A 30 -10.68 -9.76 6.94
CA GLU A 30 -9.24 -9.81 6.68
C GLU A 30 -8.59 -10.87 7.56
N LYS A 31 -7.83 -11.77 6.92
CA LYS A 31 -7.13 -12.87 7.61
C LYS A 31 -5.93 -12.40 8.42
N GLU A 32 -5.33 -11.27 8.05
CA GLU A 32 -4.21 -10.67 8.77
C GLU A 32 -4.68 -9.87 9.98
N TYR A 33 -3.77 -9.56 10.90
CA TYR A 33 -4.09 -8.85 12.16
C TYR A 33 -4.52 -7.39 11.97
N ASP A 34 -4.30 -6.81 10.78
CA ASP A 34 -4.54 -5.41 10.49
C ASP A 34 -4.68 -5.17 8.98
N ALA A 35 -5.13 -3.97 8.62
CA ALA A 35 -5.27 -3.55 7.25
C ALA A 35 -3.91 -3.40 6.53
N GLY A 36 -3.88 -3.72 5.25
CA GLY A 36 -2.76 -3.47 4.35
C GLY A 36 -1.57 -4.41 4.50
N LEU A 37 -1.62 -5.45 5.35
CA LEU A 37 -0.47 -6.32 5.66
C LEU A 37 -0.05 -7.28 4.54
N GLY A 38 -0.90 -7.48 3.52
CA GLY A 38 -0.60 -8.27 2.32
C GLY A 38 0.23 -7.51 1.27
N VAL A 39 -0.17 -7.64 -0.01
CA VAL A 39 0.50 -7.00 -1.16
C VAL A 39 0.65 -5.49 -1.00
N SER A 40 -0.32 -4.84 -0.35
CA SER A 40 -0.33 -3.40 -0.16
C SER A 40 0.85 -2.90 0.67
N LYS A 41 1.43 -3.70 1.58
CA LYS A 41 2.59 -3.31 2.39
C LYS A 41 3.90 -3.28 1.62
N ALA A 42 4.06 -4.16 0.62
CA ALA A 42 5.36 -4.41 -0.03
C ALA A 42 5.29 -4.08 -1.52
N ASN A 43 5.49 -2.81 -1.84
CA ASN A 43 5.60 -2.28 -3.21
C ASN A 43 6.46 -1.00 -3.22
N SER A 44 6.64 -0.41 -4.41
CA SER A 44 7.42 0.80 -4.63
C SER A 44 6.80 2.08 -4.07
N ALA A 45 5.56 2.04 -3.57
CA ALA A 45 4.83 3.18 -3.01
C ALA A 45 4.60 4.35 -3.99
N ILE A 46 4.65 4.08 -5.29
CA ILE A 46 4.49 5.08 -6.35
C ILE A 46 3.01 5.29 -6.70
N ILE A 47 2.61 6.56 -6.75
CA ILE A 47 1.41 7.05 -7.42
C ILE A 47 1.82 7.37 -8.87
N HIS A 48 1.62 6.41 -9.78
CA HIS A 48 2.07 6.50 -11.16
C HIS A 48 1.32 7.60 -11.93
N ALA A 49 2.00 8.27 -12.86
CA ALA A 49 1.35 9.23 -13.75
C ALA A 49 0.44 8.55 -14.80
N GLY A 50 0.78 7.33 -15.24
CA GLY A 50 -0.05 6.53 -16.17
C GLY A 50 0.35 6.58 -17.65
N TYR A 51 1.55 7.07 -17.97
CA TYR A 51 2.07 7.14 -19.35
C TYR A 51 2.51 5.78 -19.94
N ASP A 52 2.57 4.72 -19.13
CA ASP A 52 3.06 3.40 -19.54
C ASP A 52 2.00 2.28 -19.53
N ASP A 53 0.75 2.63 -19.24
CA ASP A 53 -0.38 1.69 -19.29
C ASP A 53 -1.00 1.67 -20.70
N GLU A 54 -1.21 0.47 -21.24
CA GLU A 54 -1.70 0.27 -22.61
C GLU A 54 -3.12 0.85 -22.78
N PRO A 55 -3.35 1.76 -23.75
CA PRO A 55 -4.66 2.36 -23.97
C PRO A 55 -5.77 1.32 -24.16
N GLY A 56 -6.96 1.61 -23.64
CA GLY A 56 -8.11 0.70 -23.70
C GLY A 56 -8.17 -0.35 -22.58
N THR A 57 -7.10 -0.53 -21.80
CA THR A 57 -7.09 -1.41 -20.62
C THR A 57 -7.73 -0.76 -19.39
N TYR A 58 -8.16 -1.56 -18.42
CA TYR A 58 -8.59 -1.05 -17.12
C TYR A 58 -7.45 -0.34 -16.38
N ARG A 59 -6.21 -0.82 -16.52
CA ARG A 59 -5.03 -0.12 -16.03
C ARG A 59 -4.93 1.31 -16.54
N ALA A 60 -4.97 1.52 -17.86
CA ALA A 60 -4.92 2.87 -18.44
C ALA A 60 -6.12 3.72 -18.00
N ARG A 61 -7.32 3.13 -17.99
CA ARG A 61 -8.55 3.81 -17.56
C ARG A 61 -8.49 4.32 -16.13
N PHE A 62 -7.94 3.54 -15.20
CA PHE A 62 -8.01 3.85 -13.76
C PHE A 62 -6.73 4.43 -13.18
N CYS A 63 -5.56 4.28 -13.81
CA CYS A 63 -4.30 4.82 -13.29
C CYS A 63 -4.32 6.35 -13.19
N SER A 64 -4.55 7.04 -14.31
CA SER A 64 -4.60 8.51 -14.36
C SER A 64 -5.72 9.08 -13.47
N LYS A 65 -6.93 8.51 -13.58
CA LYS A 65 -8.08 8.92 -12.75
C LYS A 65 -7.80 8.71 -11.26
N GLY A 66 -7.20 7.58 -10.90
CA GLY A 66 -6.84 7.25 -9.52
C GLY A 66 -5.77 8.18 -8.96
N ASN A 67 -4.73 8.49 -9.75
CA ASN A 67 -3.69 9.47 -9.40
C ASN A 67 -4.31 10.82 -8.98
N MET A 68 -5.26 11.34 -9.76
CA MET A 68 -5.90 12.64 -9.47
C MET A 68 -6.72 12.65 -8.17
N LEU A 69 -7.21 11.49 -7.73
CA LEU A 69 -8.00 11.38 -6.49
C LEU A 69 -7.15 11.40 -5.22
N TYR A 70 -5.83 11.21 -5.33
CA TYR A 70 -4.95 11.13 -4.16
C TYR A 70 -4.82 12.44 -3.40
N ASP A 71 -4.91 13.61 -4.05
CA ASP A 71 -4.78 14.89 -3.34
C ASP A 71 -5.98 15.14 -2.42
N GLU A 72 -7.18 14.82 -2.91
CA GLU A 72 -8.39 14.88 -2.09
C GLU A 72 -8.38 13.80 -1.01
N LEU A 73 -7.98 12.57 -1.35
CA LEU A 73 -7.88 11.48 -0.40
C LEU A 73 -6.90 11.82 0.73
N ALA A 74 -5.76 12.44 0.40
CA ALA A 74 -4.75 12.90 1.35
C ALA A 74 -5.31 13.93 2.32
N ARG A 75 -6.02 14.94 1.80
CA ARG A 75 -6.69 15.96 2.61
C ARG A 75 -7.78 15.36 3.52
N GLN A 76 -8.56 14.42 3.01
CA GLN A 76 -9.66 13.80 3.75
C GLN A 76 -9.13 12.88 4.86
N LEU A 77 -8.14 12.04 4.56
CA LEU A 77 -7.65 11.01 5.49
C LEU A 77 -6.44 11.46 6.32
N ASP A 78 -5.93 12.68 6.06
CA ASP A 78 -4.74 13.25 6.71
C ASP A 78 -3.53 12.31 6.55
N ILE A 79 -3.25 11.93 5.31
CA ILE A 79 -2.13 11.05 4.93
C ILE A 79 -1.15 11.79 4.02
N GLU A 80 0.09 11.33 4.00
CA GLU A 80 1.15 11.93 3.19
C GLU A 80 1.07 11.46 1.73
N VAL A 81 0.96 12.43 0.83
CA VAL A 81 1.11 12.26 -0.62
C VAL A 81 2.01 13.40 -1.10
N VAL A 82 3.15 13.04 -1.71
CA VAL A 82 4.13 14.03 -2.17
C VAL A 82 4.27 13.92 -3.69
N ARG A 83 4.01 15.02 -4.40
CA ARG A 83 4.18 15.12 -5.85
C ARG A 83 5.64 15.42 -6.18
N VAL A 84 6.43 14.37 -6.31
CA VAL A 84 7.86 14.43 -6.61
C VAL A 84 8.17 14.39 -8.10
N GLY A 85 7.18 14.09 -8.94
CA GLY A 85 7.41 13.86 -10.35
C GLY A 85 8.19 12.57 -10.63
N SER A 86 8.39 12.27 -11.91
CA SER A 86 9.15 11.10 -12.34
C SER A 86 9.88 11.32 -13.65
N HIS A 87 11.05 10.73 -13.78
CA HIS A 87 11.84 10.69 -15.00
C HIS A 87 11.95 9.26 -15.53
N VAL A 88 11.70 9.05 -16.83
CA VAL A 88 12.17 7.86 -17.55
C VAL A 88 13.41 8.24 -18.33
N LEU A 89 14.58 7.71 -17.94
CA LEU A 89 15.87 8.11 -18.50
C LEU A 89 16.20 7.35 -19.78
N ALA A 90 16.75 8.07 -20.76
CA ALA A 90 17.42 7.53 -21.94
C ALA A 90 18.90 7.91 -21.95
N PHE A 91 19.74 6.95 -22.29
CA PHE A 91 21.21 7.06 -22.40
C PHE A 91 21.69 6.96 -23.86
N ASN A 92 20.79 6.74 -24.81
CA ASN A 92 21.09 6.69 -26.23
C ASN A 92 19.86 7.01 -27.09
N ASN A 93 20.06 7.12 -28.40
CA ASN A 93 19.01 7.46 -29.36
C ASN A 93 17.90 6.40 -29.46
N GLU A 94 18.22 5.11 -29.28
CA GLU A 94 17.20 4.04 -29.29
C GLU A 94 16.24 4.21 -28.10
N GLN A 95 16.79 4.47 -26.91
CA GLN A 95 16.00 4.73 -25.71
C GLN A 95 15.21 6.05 -25.81
N ARG A 96 15.77 7.10 -26.44
CA ARG A 96 15.02 8.33 -26.73
C ARG A 96 13.78 8.08 -27.59
N ASN A 97 13.85 7.17 -28.56
CA ASN A 97 12.67 6.77 -29.33
C ASN A 97 11.60 6.08 -28.46
N VAL A 98 11.99 5.34 -27.41
CA VAL A 98 11.05 4.78 -26.44
C VAL A 98 10.36 5.89 -25.64
N LEU A 99 11.10 6.94 -25.24
CA LEU A 99 10.50 8.10 -24.56
C LEU A 99 9.42 8.76 -25.40
N ASN A 100 9.65 8.93 -26.71
CA ASN A 100 8.65 9.48 -27.63
C ASN A 100 7.39 8.62 -27.71
N LYS A 101 7.53 7.28 -27.70
CA LYS A 101 6.39 6.36 -27.67
C LYS A 101 5.60 6.50 -26.36
N LEU A 102 6.29 6.53 -25.22
CA LEU A 102 5.66 6.73 -23.91
C LEU A 102 4.99 8.10 -23.80
N TYR A 103 5.58 9.15 -24.38
CA TYR A 103 4.97 10.47 -24.45
C TYR A 103 3.64 10.43 -25.20
N GLN A 104 3.61 9.86 -26.41
CA GLN A 104 2.37 9.72 -27.19
C GLN A 104 1.33 8.85 -26.48
N GLN A 105 1.75 7.76 -25.84
CA GLN A 105 0.86 6.93 -25.04
C GLN A 105 0.29 7.71 -23.84
N GLY A 106 1.11 8.51 -23.17
CA GLY A 106 0.66 9.41 -22.12
C GLY A 106 -0.36 10.45 -22.59
N LEU A 107 -0.19 11.01 -23.80
CA LEU A 107 -1.20 11.89 -24.40
C LEU A 107 -2.52 11.15 -24.64
N ASN A 108 -2.47 9.94 -25.18
CA ASN A 108 -3.66 9.10 -25.38
C ASN A 108 -4.37 8.75 -24.06
N ASN A 109 -3.60 8.61 -22.98
CA ASN A 109 -4.12 8.39 -21.62
C ASN A 109 -4.52 9.70 -20.90
N ASN A 110 -4.47 10.85 -21.59
CA ASN A 110 -4.80 12.18 -21.07
C ASN A 110 -3.92 12.64 -19.89
N ILE A 111 -2.66 12.24 -19.87
CA ILE A 111 -1.70 12.68 -18.85
C ILE A 111 -1.26 14.11 -19.18
N ARG A 112 -1.47 15.01 -18.22
CA ARG A 112 -1.16 16.45 -18.38
C ARG A 112 0.31 16.73 -18.07
N ASN A 113 0.84 17.79 -18.70
CA ASN A 113 2.16 18.35 -18.41
C ASN A 113 3.34 17.38 -18.56
N LEU A 114 3.20 16.35 -19.40
CA LEU A 114 4.33 15.52 -19.81
C LEU A 114 5.32 16.36 -20.62
N ARG A 115 6.61 16.13 -20.41
CA ARG A 115 7.69 16.82 -21.12
C ARG A 115 8.80 15.84 -21.47
N ILE A 116 9.39 15.99 -22.66
CA ILE A 116 10.72 15.46 -22.91
C ILE A 116 11.70 16.54 -22.44
N LEU A 117 12.58 16.19 -21.51
CA LEU A 117 13.65 17.06 -21.03
C LEU A 117 14.96 16.64 -21.66
N GLU A 118 15.80 17.63 -21.98
CA GLU A 118 17.17 17.41 -22.44
C GLU A 118 18.13 17.31 -21.26
N ARG A 119 19.35 16.81 -21.51
CA ARG A 119 20.36 16.50 -20.50
C ARG A 119 20.55 17.57 -19.43
N ASP A 120 20.75 18.83 -19.82
CA ASP A 120 21.11 19.88 -18.87
C ASP A 120 19.95 20.20 -17.92
N GLU A 121 18.70 20.23 -18.40
CA GLU A 121 17.52 20.36 -17.55
C GLU A 121 17.39 19.20 -16.55
N ILE A 122 17.77 17.98 -16.96
CA ILE A 122 17.72 16.79 -16.09
C ILE A 122 18.75 16.92 -14.96
N LEU A 123 19.98 17.31 -15.29
CA LEU A 123 21.07 17.41 -14.31
C LEU A 123 20.92 18.65 -13.41
N ASP A 124 20.24 19.70 -13.87
CA ASP A 124 19.84 20.82 -13.02
C ASP A 124 18.80 20.39 -11.97
N MET A 125 17.87 19.52 -12.35
CA MET A 125 16.85 18.98 -11.43
C MET A 125 17.39 17.89 -10.51
N GLU A 126 18.23 17.00 -11.04
CA GLU A 126 18.71 15.79 -10.38
C GLU A 126 20.22 15.59 -10.65
N PRO A 127 21.09 16.33 -9.93
CA PRO A 127 22.54 16.40 -10.24
C PRO A 127 23.29 15.07 -10.12
N ASN A 128 22.75 14.12 -9.36
CA ASN A 128 23.37 12.83 -9.09
C ASN A 128 22.99 11.76 -10.12
N ILE A 129 22.13 12.07 -11.10
CA ILE A 129 21.85 11.18 -12.23
C ILE A 129 23.14 10.93 -13.02
N ASN A 130 23.27 9.71 -13.55
CA ASN A 130 24.36 9.35 -14.43
C ASN A 130 24.49 10.38 -15.58
N PRO A 131 25.65 11.06 -15.71
CA PRO A 131 25.84 12.18 -16.63
C PRO A 131 25.81 11.77 -18.11
N ASP A 132 25.81 10.48 -18.42
CA ASP A 132 25.63 9.94 -19.77
C ASP A 132 24.17 10.02 -20.26
N VAL A 133 23.24 10.47 -19.41
CA VAL A 133 21.83 10.68 -19.79
C VAL A 133 21.74 11.67 -20.96
N VAL A 134 20.92 11.34 -21.95
CA VAL A 134 20.71 12.19 -23.14
C VAL A 134 19.35 12.87 -23.13
N ALA A 135 18.32 12.22 -22.56
CA ALA A 135 16.97 12.77 -22.46
C ALA A 135 16.16 12.05 -21.38
N SER A 136 15.06 12.65 -20.93
CA SER A 136 14.08 11.96 -20.08
C SER A 136 12.65 12.31 -20.43
N LEU A 137 11.73 11.36 -20.23
CA LEU A 137 10.30 11.67 -20.15
C LEU A 137 9.99 12.06 -18.71
N TYR A 138 9.65 13.33 -18.49
CA TYR A 138 9.26 13.88 -17.21
C TYR A 138 7.75 13.95 -17.06
N ALA A 139 7.24 13.46 -15.92
CA ALA A 139 5.83 13.52 -15.54
C ALA A 139 5.67 14.13 -14.14
N PRO A 140 5.24 15.40 -14.01
CA PRO A 140 5.14 16.08 -12.73
C PRO A 140 3.99 15.55 -11.84
N SER A 141 3.02 14.85 -12.42
CA SER A 141 1.88 14.28 -11.66
C SER A 141 2.23 13.01 -10.89
N ALA A 142 3.39 12.40 -11.15
CA ALA A 142 3.83 11.24 -10.38
C ALA A 142 4.12 11.66 -8.92
N GLY A 143 3.88 10.73 -8.00
CA GLY A 143 4.07 11.00 -6.58
C GLY A 143 4.39 9.75 -5.79
N ILE A 144 4.64 9.96 -4.50
CA ILE A 144 4.97 8.93 -3.53
C ILE A 144 4.04 9.05 -2.31
N THR A 145 3.82 7.94 -1.64
CA THR A 145 2.96 7.86 -0.44
C THR A 145 3.40 6.71 0.46
N GLU A 146 2.59 6.37 1.46
CA GLU A 146 2.75 5.18 2.29
C GLU A 146 1.53 4.27 2.16
N PRO A 147 1.65 3.18 1.39
CA PRO A 147 0.52 2.31 1.06
C PRO A 147 -0.24 1.75 2.27
N TRP A 148 0.48 1.39 3.35
CA TRP A 148 -0.15 0.87 4.57
C TRP A 148 -0.92 1.96 5.32
N GLN A 149 -0.43 3.21 5.33
CA GLN A 149 -1.12 4.34 5.95
C GLN A 149 -2.45 4.63 5.26
N ILE A 150 -2.51 4.52 3.93
CA ILE A 150 -3.78 4.63 3.19
C ILE A 150 -4.77 3.56 3.66
N CYS A 151 -4.33 2.30 3.76
CA CYS A 151 -5.20 1.20 4.19
C CYS A 151 -5.74 1.44 5.60
N ILE A 152 -4.85 1.76 6.55
CA ILE A 152 -5.20 2.02 7.96
C ILE A 152 -6.15 3.22 8.06
N ALA A 153 -5.84 4.34 7.41
CA ALA A 153 -6.66 5.54 7.47
C ALA A 153 -8.04 5.34 6.81
N ALA A 154 -8.10 4.60 5.70
CA ALA A 154 -9.35 4.24 5.05
C ALA A 154 -10.21 3.33 5.94
N THR A 155 -9.60 2.34 6.60
CA THR A 155 -10.26 1.49 7.60
C THR A 155 -10.79 2.29 8.78
N GLU A 156 -9.97 3.13 9.42
CA GLU A 156 -10.40 3.96 10.55
C GLU A 156 -11.56 4.88 10.16
N ASN A 157 -11.49 5.51 8.98
CA ASN A 157 -12.57 6.37 8.49
C ASN A 157 -13.84 5.57 8.19
N ALA A 158 -13.73 4.42 7.53
CA ALA A 158 -14.87 3.56 7.24
C ALA A 158 -15.54 3.04 8.53
N ALA A 159 -14.75 2.65 9.52
CA ALA A 159 -15.24 2.20 10.82
C ALA A 159 -15.98 3.31 11.57
N ALA A 160 -15.44 4.54 11.56
CA ALA A 160 -16.10 5.71 12.11
C ALA A 160 -17.43 6.05 11.41
N ASN A 161 -17.63 5.57 10.18
CA ASN A 161 -18.87 5.68 9.42
C ASN A 161 -19.71 4.39 9.46
N GLY A 162 -19.46 3.48 10.41
CA GLY A 162 -20.29 2.30 10.69
C GLY A 162 -20.04 1.08 9.82
N VAL A 163 -18.88 0.98 9.16
CA VAL A 163 -18.44 -0.28 8.51
C VAL A 163 -17.83 -1.21 9.55
N GLU A 164 -18.22 -2.48 9.53
CA GLU A 164 -17.70 -3.51 10.44
C GLU A 164 -16.42 -4.15 9.88
N PHE A 165 -15.47 -4.46 10.76
CA PHE A 165 -14.18 -5.05 10.39
C PHE A 165 -13.87 -6.28 11.24
N HIS A 166 -13.52 -7.38 10.58
CA HIS A 166 -13.14 -8.65 11.19
C HIS A 166 -11.72 -9.00 10.78
N PHE A 167 -10.75 -8.63 11.63
CA PHE A 167 -9.33 -8.94 11.43
C PHE A 167 -8.97 -10.29 12.06
N ASN A 168 -7.83 -10.84 11.63
CA ASN A 168 -7.35 -12.15 12.03
C ASN A 168 -8.41 -13.25 11.77
N GLU A 169 -9.20 -13.12 10.70
CA GLU A 169 -10.31 -14.01 10.40
C GLU A 169 -10.28 -14.40 8.91
N GLU A 170 -10.11 -15.69 8.62
CA GLU A 170 -9.92 -16.20 7.27
C GLU A 170 -11.25 -16.73 6.71
N VAL A 171 -11.64 -16.25 5.53
CA VAL A 171 -12.75 -16.87 4.78
C VAL A 171 -12.32 -18.24 4.28
N ILE A 172 -13.06 -19.27 4.68
CA ILE A 172 -12.78 -20.67 4.34
C ILE A 172 -13.80 -21.27 3.37
N ASP A 173 -15.01 -20.69 3.27
CA ASP A 173 -16.02 -21.10 2.29
C ASP A 173 -17.04 -19.98 2.00
N ILE A 174 -17.72 -20.08 0.85
CA ILE A 174 -18.80 -19.17 0.44
C ILE A 174 -19.97 -20.02 -0.06
N ASP A 175 -21.10 -19.94 0.64
CA ASP A 175 -22.29 -20.69 0.27
C ASP A 175 -23.22 -19.83 -0.60
N ALA A 176 -23.51 -20.37 -1.79
CA ALA A 176 -24.47 -19.83 -2.74
C ALA A 176 -25.63 -20.82 -2.92
N GLN A 177 -26.85 -20.38 -2.65
CA GLN A 177 -28.07 -21.16 -2.87
C GLN A 177 -28.66 -20.80 -4.23
N GLY A 178 -28.86 -21.79 -5.09
CA GLY A 178 -29.44 -21.57 -6.43
C GLY A 178 -28.66 -20.53 -7.25
N ASN A 179 -27.32 -20.54 -7.13
CA ASN A 179 -26.41 -19.56 -7.74
C ASN A 179 -26.56 -18.12 -7.24
N LYS A 180 -27.08 -17.91 -6.02
CA LYS A 180 -27.10 -16.60 -5.36
C LYS A 180 -26.35 -16.67 -4.03
N ILE A 181 -25.47 -15.70 -3.77
CA ILE A 181 -24.77 -15.55 -2.49
C ILE A 181 -25.77 -15.53 -1.33
N ARG A 182 -25.44 -16.27 -0.26
CA ARG A 182 -26.25 -16.33 0.97
C ARG A 182 -25.42 -16.07 2.22
N ARG A 183 -24.22 -16.66 2.31
CA ARG A 183 -23.37 -16.53 3.48
C ARG A 183 -21.89 -16.68 3.15
N VAL A 184 -21.07 -16.07 4.00
CA VAL A 184 -19.62 -16.24 4.04
C VAL A 184 -19.28 -16.99 5.33
N ILE A 185 -18.45 -18.03 5.21
CA ILE A 185 -18.02 -18.89 6.32
C ILE A 185 -16.54 -18.63 6.56
N THR A 186 -16.17 -18.35 7.80
CA THR A 186 -14.78 -18.12 8.22
C THR A 186 -14.31 -19.22 9.17
N ASP A 187 -13.04 -19.17 9.55
CA ASP A 187 -12.47 -20.03 10.59
C ASP A 187 -13.02 -19.74 12.01
N LYS A 188 -13.82 -18.68 12.17
CA LYS A 188 -14.38 -18.25 13.47
C LYS A 188 -15.91 -18.14 13.49
N HIS A 189 -16.53 -17.72 12.40
CA HIS A 189 -17.93 -17.31 12.35
C HIS A 189 -18.59 -17.63 11.00
N GLU A 190 -19.92 -17.52 10.97
CA GLU A 190 -20.72 -17.50 9.74
C GLU A 190 -21.48 -16.17 9.64
N TYR A 191 -21.45 -15.53 8.47
CA TYR A 191 -22.14 -14.26 8.23
C TYR A 191 -23.15 -14.40 7.09
N GLN A 192 -24.41 -14.06 7.36
CA GLN A 192 -25.44 -13.95 6.32
C GLN A 192 -25.22 -12.65 5.54
N VAL A 193 -25.07 -12.75 4.22
CA VAL A 193 -24.75 -11.62 3.34
C VAL A 193 -25.50 -11.73 2.01
N ASP A 194 -25.83 -10.58 1.42
CA ASP A 194 -26.52 -10.52 0.12
C ASP A 194 -25.54 -10.43 -1.05
N TYR A 195 -24.40 -9.75 -0.82
CA TYR A 195 -23.37 -9.48 -1.82
C TYR A 195 -21.97 -9.71 -1.24
N VAL A 196 -21.07 -10.23 -2.08
CA VAL A 196 -19.64 -10.40 -1.77
C VAL A 196 -18.79 -9.69 -2.81
N ILE A 197 -17.84 -8.89 -2.33
CA ILE A 197 -16.80 -8.25 -3.13
C ILE A 197 -15.48 -8.94 -2.84
N ASN A 198 -14.95 -9.65 -3.83
CA ASN A 198 -13.68 -10.34 -3.77
C ASN A 198 -12.52 -9.37 -4.08
N ALA A 199 -11.84 -8.91 -3.03
CA ALA A 199 -10.66 -8.04 -3.10
C ALA A 199 -9.41 -8.71 -2.49
N ALA A 200 -9.35 -10.04 -2.50
CA ALA A 200 -8.38 -10.84 -1.74
C ALA A 200 -6.96 -10.92 -2.35
N GLY A 201 -6.60 -9.99 -3.24
CA GLY A 201 -5.25 -9.88 -3.81
C GLY A 201 -4.75 -11.19 -4.44
N LEU A 202 -3.66 -11.74 -3.89
CA LEU A 202 -3.04 -13.01 -4.34
C LEU A 202 -3.96 -14.23 -4.21
N TYR A 203 -5.02 -14.15 -3.41
CA TYR A 203 -5.96 -15.25 -3.15
C TYR A 203 -7.34 -15.03 -3.77
N ALA A 204 -7.50 -14.01 -4.62
CA ALA A 204 -8.80 -13.75 -5.24
C ALA A 204 -9.29 -14.93 -6.09
N ASP A 205 -8.38 -15.74 -6.63
CA ASP A 205 -8.69 -17.00 -7.31
C ASP A 205 -9.25 -18.07 -6.37
N ARG A 206 -8.71 -18.21 -5.15
CA ARG A 206 -9.22 -19.11 -4.12
C ARG A 206 -10.62 -18.70 -3.66
N ILE A 207 -10.83 -17.41 -3.44
CA ILE A 207 -12.15 -16.87 -3.05
C ILE A 207 -13.18 -17.08 -4.17
N ALA A 208 -12.81 -16.86 -5.43
CA ALA A 208 -13.69 -17.16 -6.57
C ALA A 208 -14.05 -18.65 -6.65
N ASN A 209 -13.09 -19.54 -6.40
CA ASN A 209 -13.34 -20.98 -6.33
C ASN A 209 -14.29 -21.38 -5.19
N MET A 210 -14.15 -20.78 -3.99
CA MET A 210 -15.07 -21.02 -2.87
C MET A 210 -16.51 -20.66 -3.25
N ALA A 211 -16.70 -19.52 -3.94
CA ALA A 211 -18.00 -19.12 -4.45
C ALA A 211 -18.50 -19.97 -5.64
N LYS A 212 -17.71 -20.92 -6.16
CA LYS A 212 -17.97 -21.70 -7.38
C LYS A 212 -18.09 -20.84 -8.65
N ASP A 213 -17.44 -19.68 -8.65
CA ASP A 213 -17.30 -18.80 -9.81
C ASP A 213 -16.19 -19.29 -10.76
N VAL A 214 -16.01 -18.62 -11.90
CA VAL A 214 -14.85 -18.83 -12.77
C VAL A 214 -13.61 -18.23 -12.12
N ALA A 215 -12.70 -19.09 -11.65
CA ALA A 215 -11.42 -18.63 -11.12
C ALA A 215 -10.55 -17.96 -12.19
N ILE A 216 -9.97 -16.84 -11.81
CA ILE A 216 -8.99 -16.09 -12.59
C ILE A 216 -7.62 -16.69 -12.27
N PRO A 217 -6.86 -17.21 -13.25
CA PRO A 217 -5.52 -17.71 -12.96
C PRO A 217 -4.62 -16.57 -12.46
N ILE A 218 -4.26 -16.62 -11.17
CA ILE A 218 -3.32 -15.69 -10.54
C ILE A 218 -2.00 -16.42 -10.31
N HIS A 219 -0.92 -15.86 -10.83
CA HIS A 219 0.43 -16.29 -10.50
C HIS A 219 1.16 -15.20 -9.68
N PRO A 220 1.89 -15.59 -8.63
CA PRO A 220 2.70 -14.65 -7.87
C PRO A 220 3.93 -14.22 -8.68
N ARG A 221 4.18 -12.90 -8.68
CA ARG A 221 5.46 -12.34 -9.13
C ARG A 221 6.10 -11.60 -7.96
N ILE A 222 7.34 -11.94 -7.63
CA ILE A 222 8.06 -11.32 -6.52
C ILE A 222 8.89 -10.13 -7.01
N GLY A 223 8.90 -9.08 -6.19
CA GLY A 223 9.82 -7.96 -6.31
C GLY A 223 10.52 -7.72 -4.99
N GLU A 224 11.85 -7.65 -5.04
CA GLU A 224 12.73 -7.42 -3.91
C GLU A 224 13.21 -5.97 -3.88
N TYR A 225 13.47 -5.42 -2.71
CA TYR A 225 13.82 -4.02 -2.52
C TYR A 225 14.94 -3.84 -1.48
N ILE A 226 15.68 -2.75 -1.62
CA ILE A 226 16.65 -2.24 -0.65
C ILE A 226 16.22 -0.82 -0.25
N LEU A 227 16.08 -0.58 1.06
CA LEU A 227 15.83 0.75 1.61
C LEU A 227 17.12 1.30 2.21
N LEU A 228 17.55 2.47 1.72
CA LEU A 228 18.70 3.20 2.20
C LEU A 228 18.34 4.20 3.31
N ASN A 229 19.37 4.60 4.05
CA ASN A 229 19.29 5.44 5.22
C ASN A 229 18.88 6.89 4.90
N LYS A 230 17.77 7.33 5.48
CA LYS A 230 17.25 8.70 5.32
C LYS A 230 18.17 9.81 5.84
N PHE A 231 19.08 9.54 6.76
CA PHE A 231 19.95 10.58 7.33
C PHE A 231 21.14 10.92 6.42
N THR A 232 21.52 10.01 5.54
CA THR A 232 22.71 10.12 4.69
C THR A 232 22.37 10.19 3.19
N THR A 233 21.19 9.67 2.78
CA THR A 233 20.82 9.59 1.36
C THR A 233 19.65 10.48 0.94
N ALA A 234 19.14 11.36 1.82
CA ALA A 234 17.96 12.17 1.53
C ALA A 234 18.08 13.09 0.30
N ASP A 235 19.29 13.60 0.06
CA ASP A 235 19.58 14.52 -1.05
C ASP A 235 20.18 13.81 -2.28
N LEU A 236 20.10 12.47 -2.33
CA LEU A 236 20.61 11.72 -3.46
C LEU A 236 19.76 11.96 -4.72
N ILE A 237 18.44 11.96 -4.58
CA ILE A 237 17.48 12.25 -5.65
C ILE A 237 16.19 12.83 -5.06
N HIS A 238 15.45 13.63 -5.85
CA HIS A 238 14.20 14.25 -5.42
C HIS A 238 12.97 13.76 -6.18
N SER A 239 13.16 13.10 -7.32
CA SER A 239 12.13 12.58 -8.22
C SER A 239 12.21 11.07 -8.37
N ILE A 240 11.14 10.42 -8.84
CA ILE A 240 11.17 8.97 -9.11
C ILE A 240 11.95 8.69 -10.40
N ILE A 241 13.01 7.90 -10.33
CA ILE A 241 13.88 7.61 -11.47
C ILE A 241 13.62 6.21 -12.03
N PHE A 242 13.17 6.16 -13.29
CA PHE A 242 12.94 4.95 -14.06
C PHE A 242 14.02 4.79 -15.13
N PRO A 243 14.51 3.56 -15.38
CA PRO A 243 15.18 3.27 -16.64
C PRO A 243 14.14 3.24 -17.77
N THR A 244 14.60 3.39 -19.01
CA THR A 244 13.77 3.08 -20.17
C THR A 244 13.26 1.62 -20.10
N PRO A 245 11.94 1.35 -20.26
CA PRO A 245 11.41 0.00 -20.20
C PRO A 245 12.04 -0.95 -21.22
N SER A 246 12.26 -2.20 -20.82
CA SER A 246 12.74 -3.28 -21.69
C SER A 246 11.69 -4.38 -21.82
N LYS A 247 11.99 -5.44 -22.59
CA LYS A 247 11.12 -6.64 -22.67
C LYS A 247 10.86 -7.29 -21.30
N MET A 248 11.74 -7.08 -20.32
CA MET A 248 11.63 -7.59 -18.96
C MET A 248 10.73 -6.73 -18.04
N GLY A 249 10.31 -5.54 -18.50
CA GLY A 249 9.43 -4.62 -17.76
C GLY A 249 10.05 -3.25 -17.53
N LYS A 250 9.54 -2.53 -16.51
CA LYS A 250 9.96 -1.15 -16.16
C LYS A 250 11.38 -1.05 -15.58
N GLY A 251 12.01 -2.18 -15.25
CA GLY A 251 13.35 -2.23 -14.65
C GLY A 251 13.37 -1.86 -13.16
N ILE A 252 14.59 -1.77 -12.63
CA ILE A 252 14.89 -1.38 -11.24
C ILE A 252 14.91 0.14 -11.15
N LEU A 253 14.24 0.66 -10.12
CA LEU A 253 13.98 2.09 -9.91
C LEU A 253 14.85 2.62 -8.76
N VAL A 254 15.02 3.94 -8.74
CA VAL A 254 15.52 4.69 -7.57
C VAL A 254 14.42 5.68 -7.18
N ILE A 255 13.93 5.56 -5.95
CA ILE A 255 12.68 6.21 -5.54
C ILE A 255 12.91 6.93 -4.21
N PRO A 256 12.62 8.24 -4.10
CA PRO A 256 12.61 8.90 -2.81
C PRO A 256 11.38 8.43 -2.02
N THR A 257 11.49 8.29 -0.71
CA THR A 257 10.36 7.92 0.15
C THR A 257 9.81 9.14 0.89
N VAL A 258 8.57 9.05 1.38
CA VAL A 258 7.95 10.12 2.19
C VAL A 258 8.81 10.47 3.42
N ASP A 259 9.48 9.47 4.00
CA ASP A 259 10.38 9.63 5.15
C ASP A 259 11.83 9.96 4.74
N LYS A 260 12.04 10.41 3.50
CA LYS A 260 13.32 10.87 2.94
C LYS A 260 14.42 9.80 2.80
N GLY A 261 14.13 8.53 3.05
CA GLY A 261 15.01 7.43 2.62
C GLY A 261 14.92 7.21 1.11
N ILE A 262 15.86 6.46 0.54
CA ILE A 262 15.84 6.06 -0.88
C ILE A 262 15.52 4.56 -0.99
N LEU A 263 14.51 4.22 -1.79
CA LEU A 263 14.12 2.86 -2.08
C LEU A 263 14.66 2.45 -3.46
N LEU A 264 15.40 1.35 -3.50
CA LEU A 264 15.90 0.72 -4.71
C LEU A 264 15.09 -0.53 -5.04
N GLY A 265 14.78 -0.73 -6.32
CA GLY A 265 14.07 -1.91 -6.81
C GLY A 265 12.83 -1.59 -7.63
N PRO A 266 11.95 -2.56 -7.89
CA PRO A 266 12.10 -3.96 -7.52
C PRO A 266 12.85 -4.81 -8.55
N THR A 267 13.28 -6.00 -8.12
CA THR A 267 13.44 -7.14 -9.05
C THR A 267 12.08 -7.57 -9.64
N SER A 268 12.07 -8.53 -10.56
CA SER A 268 10.82 -9.04 -11.13
C SER A 268 10.95 -10.49 -11.59
N SER A 269 10.54 -11.42 -10.74
CA SER A 269 10.61 -12.86 -11.02
C SER A 269 9.25 -13.54 -10.84
N ASP A 270 8.83 -14.32 -11.82
CA ASP A 270 7.63 -15.15 -11.70
C ASP A 270 7.92 -16.32 -10.76
N LEU A 271 6.96 -16.63 -9.89
CA LEU A 271 7.08 -17.69 -8.92
C LEU A 271 6.06 -18.79 -9.18
N ASN A 272 6.37 -19.98 -8.68
CA ASN A 272 5.39 -21.05 -8.58
C ASN A 272 4.19 -20.59 -7.73
N TYR A 273 2.99 -21.00 -8.13
CA TYR A 273 1.74 -20.73 -7.41
C TYR A 273 1.80 -20.96 -5.90
N ARG A 274 2.54 -21.98 -5.43
CA ARG A 274 2.67 -22.33 -4.01
C ARG A 274 3.47 -21.32 -3.20
N LEU A 275 4.20 -20.41 -3.86
CA LEU A 275 5.09 -19.42 -3.23
C LEU A 275 4.44 -18.03 -3.13
N LYS A 276 3.11 -17.93 -3.18
CA LYS A 276 2.36 -16.66 -2.99
C LYS A 276 2.73 -15.93 -1.68
N ASP A 277 3.15 -16.68 -0.66
CA ASP A 277 3.55 -16.14 0.65
C ASP A 277 5.04 -15.91 0.84
N LEU A 278 5.85 -16.05 -0.21
CA LEU A 278 7.27 -15.71 -0.12
C LEU A 278 7.45 -14.22 0.18
N ARG A 279 8.28 -13.91 1.18
CA ARG A 279 8.62 -12.55 1.62
C ARG A 279 10.14 -12.35 1.80
N ALA A 280 10.93 -13.32 1.36
CA ALA A 280 12.39 -13.31 1.51
C ALA A 280 13.05 -12.66 0.30
N THR A 281 14.20 -12.01 0.54
CA THR A 281 15.11 -11.56 -0.50
C THR A 281 16.18 -12.61 -0.79
N SER A 282 16.82 -12.51 -1.95
CA SER A 282 17.88 -13.39 -2.43
C SER A 282 19.15 -12.58 -2.69
N SER A 283 20.34 -13.17 -2.51
CA SER A 283 21.61 -12.45 -2.78
C SER A 283 21.68 -11.99 -4.24
N GLU A 284 21.30 -12.85 -5.18
CA GLU A 284 21.23 -12.53 -6.61
C GLU A 284 20.28 -11.36 -6.90
N GLY A 285 19.09 -11.36 -6.29
CA GLY A 285 18.12 -10.28 -6.45
C GLY A 285 18.65 -8.95 -5.91
N LEU A 286 19.31 -8.96 -4.76
CA LEU A 286 19.91 -7.75 -4.18
C LEU A 286 21.09 -7.24 -5.03
N GLU A 287 21.95 -8.13 -5.53
CA GLU A 287 23.05 -7.77 -6.44
C GLU A 287 22.51 -7.13 -7.73
N GLN A 288 21.45 -7.71 -8.30
CA GLN A 288 20.77 -7.16 -9.48
C GLN A 288 20.22 -5.75 -9.21
N ILE A 289 19.61 -5.51 -8.04
CA ILE A 289 19.14 -4.18 -7.62
C ILE A 289 20.29 -3.18 -7.63
N VAL A 290 21.40 -3.52 -6.98
CA VAL A 290 22.56 -2.65 -6.84
C VAL A 290 23.16 -2.32 -8.21
N GLU A 291 23.39 -3.32 -9.05
CA GLU A 291 23.99 -3.14 -10.37
C GLU A 291 23.17 -2.19 -11.24
N ASN A 292 21.84 -2.38 -11.29
CA ASN A 292 20.99 -1.58 -12.16
C ASN A 292 20.66 -0.20 -11.57
N ALA A 293 20.55 -0.07 -10.25
CA ALA A 293 20.39 1.23 -9.62
C ALA A 293 21.62 2.13 -9.86
N LYS A 294 22.83 1.56 -9.81
CA LYS A 294 24.08 2.30 -10.11
C LYS A 294 24.22 2.76 -11.56
N LYS A 295 23.53 2.11 -12.52
CA LYS A 295 23.45 2.60 -13.90
C LYS A 295 22.68 3.91 -13.98
N LEU A 296 21.69 4.11 -13.09
CA LEU A 296 20.90 5.33 -13.01
C LEU A 296 21.61 6.40 -12.18
N ILE A 297 22.08 6.02 -10.98
CA ILE A 297 22.70 6.91 -10.00
C ILE A 297 24.03 6.29 -9.54
N PRO A 298 25.18 6.65 -10.15
CA PRO A 298 26.47 6.02 -9.85
C PRO A 298 26.92 6.19 -8.40
N GLY A 299 26.49 7.27 -7.74
CA GLY A 299 26.84 7.63 -6.36
C GLY A 299 26.14 6.82 -5.26
N ILE A 300 25.33 5.81 -5.58
CA ILE A 300 24.68 4.96 -4.56
C ILE A 300 25.72 4.21 -3.73
N ASP A 301 25.71 4.43 -2.41
CA ASP A 301 26.43 3.62 -1.42
C ASP A 301 25.48 2.60 -0.78
N ILE A 302 25.78 1.32 -0.98
CA ILE A 302 24.98 0.20 -0.43
C ILE A 302 25.21 -0.02 1.06
N LYS A 303 26.28 0.54 1.64
CA LYS A 303 26.55 0.47 3.08
C LYS A 303 25.48 1.19 3.90
N GLU A 304 24.76 2.12 3.28
CA GLU A 304 23.62 2.83 3.84
C GLU A 304 22.33 1.98 3.89
N THR A 305 22.40 0.68 3.59
CA THR A 305 21.23 -0.21 3.65
C THR A 305 20.70 -0.31 5.08
N VAL A 306 19.44 0.08 5.28
CA VAL A 306 18.71 -0.04 6.54
C VAL A 306 17.85 -1.31 6.58
N LYS A 307 17.28 -1.69 5.42
CA LYS A 307 16.37 -2.83 5.34
C LYS A 307 16.30 -3.39 3.93
N THR A 308 16.15 -4.70 3.83
CA THR A 308 15.69 -5.37 2.61
C THR A 308 14.31 -5.99 2.84
N PHE A 309 13.50 -6.06 1.80
CA PHE A 309 12.20 -6.74 1.86
C PHE A 309 11.75 -7.18 0.48
N ALA A 310 10.82 -8.13 0.44
CA ALA A 310 10.19 -8.57 -0.80
C ALA A 310 8.67 -8.60 -0.69
N GLY A 311 8.00 -8.39 -1.83
CA GLY A 311 6.56 -8.47 -1.96
C GLY A 311 6.16 -9.26 -3.18
N CYS A 312 5.17 -10.15 -3.03
CA CYS A 312 4.53 -10.81 -4.16
C CYS A 312 3.32 -9.98 -4.62
N ARG A 313 3.17 -9.82 -5.93
CA ARG A 313 2.00 -9.19 -6.55
C ARG A 313 1.21 -10.19 -7.39
N PRO A 314 -0.12 -10.06 -7.47
CA PRO A 314 -0.94 -10.91 -8.32
C PRO A 314 -0.75 -10.52 -9.78
N GLU A 315 -0.32 -11.47 -10.60
CA GLU A 315 -0.21 -11.32 -12.04
C GLU A 315 -1.22 -12.22 -12.74
N THR A 316 -1.72 -11.76 -13.89
CA THR A 316 -2.76 -12.45 -14.68
C THR A 316 -2.28 -12.58 -16.12
N SER A 317 -2.73 -13.62 -16.82
CA SER A 317 -2.34 -13.85 -18.23
C SER A 317 -2.76 -12.71 -19.16
N GLN A 318 -3.90 -12.07 -18.87
CA GLN A 318 -4.42 -10.91 -19.61
C GLN A 318 -3.63 -9.62 -19.36
N LYS A 319 -2.71 -9.61 -18.39
CA LYS A 319 -1.88 -8.46 -18.03
C LYS A 319 -2.64 -7.18 -17.62
N ASP A 320 -3.91 -7.32 -17.26
CA ASP A 320 -4.83 -6.25 -16.84
C ASP A 320 -5.63 -6.65 -15.58
N PHE A 321 -6.29 -5.68 -14.96
CA PHE A 321 -7.19 -5.90 -13.83
C PHE A 321 -8.38 -6.78 -14.23
N TYR A 322 -8.86 -7.61 -13.30
CA TYR A 322 -10.08 -8.38 -13.49
C TYR A 322 -11.17 -7.81 -12.61
N LEU A 323 -12.16 -7.18 -13.24
CA LEU A 323 -13.16 -6.36 -12.60
C LEU A 323 -14.56 -6.73 -13.12
N GLY A 324 -15.51 -6.94 -12.22
CA GLY A 324 -16.92 -7.09 -12.58
C GLY A 324 -17.66 -8.19 -11.82
N ALA A 325 -18.98 -8.22 -12.03
CA ALA A 325 -19.84 -9.25 -11.46
C ALA A 325 -19.55 -10.63 -12.06
N SER A 326 -19.71 -11.66 -11.24
CA SER A 326 -19.75 -13.04 -11.71
C SER A 326 -20.90 -13.22 -12.70
N ARG A 327 -20.63 -13.97 -13.77
CA ARG A 327 -21.64 -14.41 -14.72
C ARG A 327 -22.40 -15.65 -14.25
N LYS A 328 -21.91 -16.31 -13.20
CA LYS A 328 -22.46 -17.57 -12.67
C LYS A 328 -23.21 -17.35 -11.36
N ILE A 329 -22.67 -16.52 -10.47
CA ILE A 329 -23.14 -16.39 -9.08
C ILE A 329 -23.66 -14.97 -8.86
N TYR A 330 -24.98 -14.83 -8.75
CA TYR A 330 -25.61 -13.56 -8.40
C TYR A 330 -25.14 -13.11 -7.02
N GLY A 331 -24.75 -11.84 -6.93
CA GLY A 331 -24.25 -11.23 -5.70
C GLY A 331 -22.73 -11.33 -5.51
N PHE A 332 -21.99 -12.01 -6.39
CA PHE A 332 -20.52 -12.10 -6.31
C PHE A 332 -19.84 -11.14 -7.31
N PHE A 333 -18.95 -10.28 -6.82
CA PHE A 333 -18.24 -9.28 -7.63
C PHE A 333 -16.73 -9.37 -7.45
N ASN A 334 -15.98 -9.46 -8.54
CA ASN A 334 -14.53 -9.58 -8.50
C ASN A 334 -13.84 -8.21 -8.66
N VAL A 335 -12.86 -7.95 -7.80
CA VAL A 335 -11.89 -6.87 -7.91
C VAL A 335 -10.49 -7.47 -7.72
N ALA A 336 -10.02 -8.18 -8.73
CA ALA A 336 -8.90 -9.11 -8.67
C ALA A 336 -7.80 -8.80 -9.71
N GLY A 337 -6.66 -9.48 -9.61
CA GLY A 337 -5.54 -9.26 -10.54
C GLY A 337 -4.91 -7.87 -10.39
N MET A 338 -4.91 -7.33 -9.17
CA MET A 338 -4.41 -5.98 -8.83
C MET A 338 -2.88 -5.91 -8.91
N ARG A 339 -2.35 -5.96 -10.13
CA ARG A 339 -0.94 -5.70 -10.47
C ARG A 339 -0.62 -4.21 -10.42
N SER A 340 0.63 -3.80 -10.67
CA SER A 340 0.94 -2.38 -10.92
C SER A 340 0.13 -1.87 -12.11
N PRO A 341 -0.54 -0.69 -12.03
CA PRO A 341 -0.48 0.33 -10.97
C PRO A 341 -1.67 0.28 -9.98
N GLY A 342 -1.93 -0.88 -9.38
CA GLY A 342 -3.11 -1.13 -8.52
C GLY A 342 -3.21 -0.21 -7.31
N LEU A 343 -2.07 0.17 -6.70
CA LEU A 343 -2.01 1.23 -5.68
C LEU A 343 -2.60 2.54 -6.22
N THR A 344 -2.08 3.03 -7.35
CA THR A 344 -2.52 4.27 -7.99
C THR A 344 -4.00 4.20 -8.41
N ALA A 345 -4.44 3.07 -8.96
CA ALA A 345 -5.79 2.90 -9.47
C ALA A 345 -6.85 2.71 -8.37
N ALA A 346 -6.45 2.30 -7.16
CA ALA A 346 -7.39 1.87 -6.10
C ALA A 346 -8.50 2.88 -5.76
N PRO A 347 -8.26 4.20 -5.61
CA PRO A 347 -9.33 5.15 -5.33
C PRO A 347 -10.39 5.22 -6.44
N ALA A 348 -9.96 5.17 -7.70
CA ALA A 348 -10.87 5.21 -8.85
C ALA A 348 -11.62 3.88 -9.02
N ILE A 349 -10.96 2.75 -8.77
CA ILE A 349 -11.58 1.43 -8.76
C ILE A 349 -12.64 1.37 -7.65
N ALA A 350 -12.37 1.87 -6.45
CA ALA A 350 -13.34 1.86 -5.36
C ALA A 350 -14.62 2.63 -5.68
N GLN A 351 -14.49 3.84 -6.28
CA GLN A 351 -15.65 4.61 -6.76
C GLN A 351 -16.41 3.83 -7.84
N TRP A 352 -15.69 3.30 -8.84
CA TRP A 352 -16.29 2.54 -9.92
C TRP A 352 -16.99 1.27 -9.44
N THR A 353 -16.40 0.50 -8.52
CA THR A 353 -17.02 -0.71 -7.96
C THR A 353 -18.36 -0.39 -7.30
N CYS A 354 -18.45 0.71 -6.54
CA CYS A 354 -19.71 1.14 -5.93
C CYS A 354 -20.79 1.51 -6.98
N GLU A 355 -20.40 2.20 -8.05
CA GLU A 355 -21.31 2.53 -9.16
C GLU A 355 -21.75 1.27 -9.93
N GLU A 356 -20.80 0.37 -10.21
CA GLU A 356 -21.04 -0.83 -10.99
C GLU A 356 -21.92 -1.84 -10.26
N LEU A 357 -21.80 -1.95 -8.93
CA LEU A 357 -22.68 -2.76 -8.10
C LEU A 357 -24.14 -2.28 -8.20
N GLN A 358 -24.38 -0.97 -8.09
CA GLN A 358 -25.72 -0.39 -8.22
C GLN A 358 -26.32 -0.68 -9.59
N LYS A 359 -25.55 -0.48 -10.66
CA LYS A 359 -26.01 -0.75 -12.03
C LYS A 359 -26.29 -2.23 -12.26
N THR A 360 -25.34 -3.09 -11.91
CA THR A 360 -25.40 -4.53 -12.21
C THR A 360 -26.52 -5.24 -11.47
N TYR A 361 -26.72 -4.88 -10.19
CA TYR A 361 -27.71 -5.54 -9.34
C TYR A 361 -28.98 -4.71 -9.14
N ASN A 362 -29.13 -3.60 -9.86
CA ASN A 362 -30.25 -2.65 -9.76
C ASN A 362 -30.49 -2.17 -8.31
N LEU A 363 -29.42 -1.80 -7.62
CA LEU A 363 -29.46 -1.35 -6.22
C LEU A 363 -29.56 0.16 -6.16
N LYS A 364 -30.24 0.65 -5.11
CA LYS A 364 -30.32 2.08 -4.78
C LYS A 364 -29.62 2.32 -3.45
N PHE A 365 -28.54 3.08 -3.47
CA PHE A 365 -27.83 3.45 -2.26
C PHE A 365 -28.21 4.88 -1.84
N ASN A 366 -28.70 5.03 -0.61
CA ASN A 366 -29.01 6.34 -0.04
C ASN A 366 -27.79 6.85 0.72
N LEU A 367 -27.40 8.11 0.53
CA LEU A 367 -26.30 8.71 1.29
C LEU A 367 -26.67 8.86 2.77
N LYS A 368 -25.73 8.56 3.67
CA LYS A 368 -25.87 8.86 5.09
C LYS A 368 -25.84 10.37 5.31
N LYS A 369 -26.72 10.89 6.17
CA LYS A 369 -26.82 12.33 6.47
C LYS A 369 -25.62 12.84 7.28
N ASP A 370 -25.03 11.97 8.07
CA ASP A 370 -23.95 12.21 9.02
C ASP A 370 -22.60 11.65 8.54
N TYR A 371 -22.48 11.31 7.25
CA TYR A 371 -21.22 10.83 6.69
C TYR A 371 -20.09 11.85 6.91
N ASN A 372 -19.01 11.41 7.55
CA ASN A 372 -17.81 12.19 7.77
C ASN A 372 -16.65 11.66 6.92
N PRO A 373 -16.22 12.37 5.85
CA PRO A 373 -15.10 11.92 5.03
C PRO A 373 -13.74 12.07 5.72
N TYR A 374 -13.68 12.80 6.85
CA TYR A 374 -12.43 13.20 7.47
C TYR A 374 -11.95 12.23 8.53
N ARG A 375 -10.64 11.96 8.53
CA ARG A 375 -9.92 11.25 9.59
C ARG A 375 -8.61 11.98 9.84
N LYS A 376 -8.19 12.11 11.10
CA LYS A 376 -6.94 12.77 11.47
C LYS A 376 -5.83 11.77 11.75
N LYS A 377 -4.58 12.07 11.37
CA LYS A 377 -3.43 11.23 11.71
C LYS A 377 -3.09 11.28 13.19
N ILE A 378 -2.32 10.29 13.63
CA ILE A 378 -1.68 10.35 14.95
C ILE A 378 -0.69 11.50 14.89
N PHE A 379 -0.80 12.41 15.85
CA PHE A 379 0.00 13.63 15.87
C PHE A 379 1.41 13.34 16.39
N HIS A 380 2.42 13.71 15.61
CA HIS A 380 3.82 13.61 16.00
C HIS A 380 4.26 14.87 16.75
N TYR A 381 4.20 14.84 18.08
CA TYR A 381 4.36 16.03 18.93
C TYR A 381 5.71 16.71 18.73
N TYR A 382 6.81 16.01 19.02
CA TYR A 382 8.13 16.64 19.14
C TYR A 382 8.58 17.45 17.91
N ASN A 383 8.21 17.04 16.69
CA ASN A 383 8.65 17.72 15.47
C ASN A 383 7.67 18.80 14.98
N ASN A 384 6.46 18.92 15.56
CA ASN A 384 5.37 19.71 14.95
C ASN A 384 4.74 20.76 15.89
N ILE A 385 5.27 20.98 17.09
CA ILE A 385 4.82 22.04 18.00
C ILE A 385 6.01 22.79 18.60
N SER A 386 5.74 23.99 19.12
CA SER A 386 6.74 24.76 19.84
C SER A 386 7.17 24.04 21.13
N LEU A 387 8.37 24.34 21.64
CA LEU A 387 8.83 23.78 22.92
C LEU A 387 7.89 24.15 24.07
N GLU A 388 7.36 25.39 24.06
CA GLU A 388 6.40 25.84 25.08
C GLU A 388 5.09 25.04 25.04
N ASP A 389 4.55 24.79 23.86
CA ASP A 389 3.33 23.99 23.71
C ASP A 389 3.58 22.51 24.02
N TYR A 390 4.79 22.00 23.73
CA TYR A 390 5.17 20.66 24.10
C TYR A 390 5.26 20.50 25.62
N ASP A 391 5.83 21.47 26.34
CA ASP A 391 5.87 21.46 27.80
C ASP A 391 4.45 21.47 28.40
N LYS A 392 3.54 22.27 27.86
CA LYS A 392 2.12 22.25 28.25
C LYS A 392 1.48 20.88 28.00
N GLU A 393 1.82 20.25 26.89
CA GLU A 393 1.31 18.93 26.55
C GLU A 393 1.84 17.84 27.50
N ILE A 394 3.11 17.91 27.89
CA ILE A 394 3.72 17.02 28.89
C ILE A 394 3.08 17.21 30.27
N GLN A 395 2.80 18.46 30.67
CA GLN A 395 2.10 18.75 31.91
C GLN A 395 0.68 18.14 31.92
N ARG A 396 -0.01 18.18 30.78
CA ARG A 396 -1.34 17.61 30.63
C ARG A 396 -1.32 16.08 30.51
N TYR A 397 -0.31 15.54 29.84
CA TYR A 397 -0.14 14.13 29.50
C TYR A 397 1.34 13.74 29.68
N PRO A 398 1.75 13.26 30.87
CA PRO A 398 3.15 12.91 31.16
C PRO A 398 3.76 11.90 30.18
N GLU A 399 2.96 11.02 29.58
CA GLU A 399 3.35 10.09 28.53
C GLU A 399 3.86 10.79 27.24
N ALA A 400 3.51 12.05 27.02
CA ALA A 400 4.01 12.84 25.89
C ALA A 400 5.50 13.18 26.05
N GLY A 401 6.02 13.20 27.29
CA GLY A 401 7.43 13.47 27.59
C GLY A 401 8.32 12.22 27.59
N ARG A 402 7.75 11.03 27.40
CA ARG A 402 8.47 9.75 27.49
C ARG A 402 8.75 9.20 26.10
N PHE A 403 9.99 9.30 25.65
CA PHE A 403 10.40 8.71 24.36
C PHE A 403 10.44 7.18 24.41
N VAL A 404 9.65 6.57 23.53
CA VAL A 404 9.67 5.13 23.27
C VAL A 404 10.67 4.82 22.17
N CYS A 405 10.59 5.52 21.03
CA CYS A 405 11.50 5.36 19.90
C CYS A 405 12.32 6.64 19.71
N VAL A 406 13.57 6.64 20.14
CA VAL A 406 14.44 7.85 20.08
C VAL A 406 14.77 8.22 18.63
N CYS A 407 15.12 7.25 17.79
CA CYS A 407 15.54 7.50 16.41
C CYS A 407 14.45 8.12 15.52
N ASN A 408 13.18 7.88 15.83
CA ASN A 408 12.05 8.51 15.14
C ASN A 408 11.27 9.49 16.04
N LYS A 409 11.78 9.76 17.24
CA LYS A 409 11.21 10.70 18.21
C LYS A 409 9.74 10.41 18.54
N ILE A 410 9.40 9.13 18.72
CA ILE A 410 8.04 8.68 19.06
C ILE A 410 7.89 8.52 20.56
N THR A 411 6.83 9.13 21.09
CA THR A 411 6.48 9.18 22.51
C THR A 411 5.58 8.02 22.92
N GLU A 412 5.49 7.75 24.22
CA GLU A 412 4.54 6.77 24.78
C GLU A 412 3.09 7.15 24.45
N LYS A 413 2.78 8.47 24.43
CA LYS A 413 1.46 8.97 24.06
C LYS A 413 1.00 8.53 22.66
N GLU A 414 1.90 8.61 21.68
CA GLU A 414 1.61 8.20 20.30
C GLU A 414 1.38 6.69 20.18
N VAL A 415 2.12 5.89 20.96
CA VAL A 415 1.92 4.44 21.02
C VAL A 415 0.56 4.11 21.64
N ILE A 416 0.18 4.76 22.74
CA ILE A 416 -1.14 4.59 23.37
C ILE A 416 -2.26 4.99 22.40
N GLU A 417 -2.11 6.10 21.68
CA GLU A 417 -3.08 6.53 20.67
C GLU A 417 -3.24 5.49 19.55
N ALA A 418 -2.14 4.87 19.08
CA ALA A 418 -2.21 3.80 18.10
C ALA A 418 -2.99 2.58 18.63
N ILE A 419 -2.81 2.22 19.92
CA ILE A 419 -3.54 1.12 20.57
C ILE A 419 -5.03 1.44 20.67
N LYS A 420 -5.39 2.67 21.07
CA LYS A 420 -6.79 3.14 21.10
C LYS A 420 -7.47 3.07 19.72
N ARG A 421 -6.69 3.19 18.65
CA ARG A 421 -7.13 3.03 17.26
C ARG A 421 -7.11 1.59 16.74
N GLY A 422 -6.94 0.61 17.64
CA GLY A 422 -7.05 -0.81 17.33
C GLY A 422 -5.73 -1.52 17.04
N ALA A 423 -4.57 -0.88 17.25
CA ALA A 423 -3.29 -1.58 17.09
C ALA A 423 -3.06 -2.60 18.20
N THR A 424 -2.83 -3.86 17.82
CA THR A 424 -2.66 -4.98 18.77
C THR A 424 -1.32 -5.73 18.62
N THR A 425 -0.52 -5.40 17.61
CA THR A 425 0.77 -6.04 17.29
C THR A 425 1.89 -5.01 17.18
N LEU A 426 3.14 -5.46 17.21
CA LEU A 426 4.28 -4.56 17.01
C LEU A 426 4.25 -3.90 15.62
N ASP A 427 3.95 -4.66 14.56
CA ASP A 427 3.81 -4.10 13.21
C ASP A 427 2.66 -3.07 13.15
N ALA A 428 1.54 -3.29 13.84
CA ALA A 428 0.44 -2.33 13.90
C ALA A 428 0.83 -0.98 14.55
N ILE A 429 1.66 -1.00 15.59
CA ILE A 429 2.25 0.20 16.19
C ILE A 429 3.25 0.84 15.23
N LYS A 430 4.16 0.02 14.69
CA LYS A 430 5.19 0.44 13.73
C LYS A 430 4.58 1.20 12.56
N PHE A 431 3.56 0.63 11.92
CA PHE A 431 2.96 1.22 10.73
C PHE A 431 2.15 2.47 11.01
N ARG A 432 1.53 2.63 12.20
CA ARG A 432 0.79 3.85 12.59
C ARG A 432 1.68 4.99 13.06
N THR A 433 2.80 4.68 13.71
CA THR A 433 3.62 5.67 14.44
C THR A 433 5.01 5.89 13.86
N ARG A 434 5.48 5.02 12.96
CA ARG A 434 6.89 4.93 12.52
C ARG A 434 7.89 4.52 13.61
N ALA A 435 7.44 4.08 14.78
CA ALA A 435 8.35 3.40 15.69
C ALA A 435 9.00 2.19 14.99
N MET A 436 10.25 1.86 15.32
CA MET A 436 10.99 0.75 14.70
C MET A 436 11.34 0.90 13.20
N PHE A 437 11.20 2.09 12.60
CA PHE A 437 11.63 2.37 11.22
C PHE A 437 13.08 2.83 11.09
N GLY A 438 13.70 3.32 12.17
CA GLY A 438 15.09 3.82 12.12
C GLY A 438 16.12 2.70 11.95
N GLU A 439 17.39 3.05 11.78
CA GLU A 439 18.50 2.11 11.54
C GLU A 439 18.55 0.93 12.52
N CYS A 440 18.19 1.15 13.79
CA CYS A 440 18.14 0.09 14.81
C CYS A 440 17.05 -0.97 14.56
N GLN A 441 16.12 -0.75 13.61
CA GLN A 441 15.00 -1.63 13.26
C GLN A 441 14.17 -2.16 14.44
N GLY A 442 14.09 -1.38 15.53
CA GLY A 442 13.36 -1.75 16.74
C GLY A 442 14.22 -2.26 17.90
N GLY A 443 15.53 -2.45 17.71
CA GLY A 443 16.44 -3.01 18.72
C GLY A 443 16.36 -2.35 20.10
N PHE A 444 16.06 -1.05 20.18
CA PHE A 444 15.94 -0.33 21.45
C PHE A 444 14.49 -0.13 21.94
N CYS A 445 13.52 0.00 21.04
CA CYS A 445 12.15 0.40 21.39
C CYS A 445 11.16 -0.77 21.45
N THR A 446 11.48 -1.93 20.86
CA THR A 446 10.56 -3.08 20.83
C THR A 446 10.11 -3.50 22.21
N HIS A 447 11.02 -3.64 23.19
CA HIS A 447 10.63 -4.06 24.55
C HIS A 447 9.69 -3.05 25.23
N LYS A 448 9.92 -1.74 25.05
CA LYS A 448 9.05 -0.69 25.60
C LYS A 448 7.66 -0.75 24.98
N ILE A 449 7.59 -0.93 23.65
CA ILE A 449 6.31 -1.05 22.94
C ILE A 449 5.56 -2.30 23.41
N LEU A 450 6.23 -3.44 23.59
CA LEU A 450 5.62 -4.65 24.15
C LEU A 450 5.02 -4.41 25.54
N GLN A 451 5.75 -3.73 26.42
CA GLN A 451 5.27 -3.40 27.77
C GLN A 451 4.04 -2.49 27.73
N ILE A 452 4.03 -1.49 26.85
CA ILE A 452 2.89 -0.60 26.66
C ILE A 452 1.69 -1.38 26.10
N LEU A 453 1.87 -2.18 25.04
CA LEU A 453 0.83 -3.04 24.50
C LEU A 453 0.24 -3.98 25.56
N SER A 454 1.10 -4.61 26.38
CA SER A 454 0.68 -5.52 27.44
C SER A 454 -0.16 -4.80 28.49
N ARG A 455 0.30 -3.63 28.92
CA ARG A 455 -0.40 -2.79 29.89
C ARG A 455 -1.75 -2.30 29.36
N GLU A 456 -1.78 -1.73 28.15
CA GLU A 456 -2.99 -1.10 27.59
C GLU A 456 -4.04 -2.13 27.13
N LEU A 457 -3.62 -3.30 26.63
CA LEU A 457 -4.54 -4.36 26.19
C LEU A 457 -4.92 -5.34 27.32
N GLY A 458 -4.22 -5.30 28.45
CA GLY A 458 -4.41 -6.27 29.54
C GLY A 458 -3.96 -7.69 29.19
N PHE A 459 -3.14 -7.86 28.15
CA PHE A 459 -2.61 -9.15 27.73
C PHE A 459 -1.22 -9.40 28.29
N PRO A 460 -0.88 -10.64 28.67
CA PRO A 460 0.48 -10.98 29.04
C PRO A 460 1.42 -10.84 27.82
N LEU A 461 2.70 -10.56 28.05
CA LEU A 461 3.66 -10.22 26.98
C LEU A 461 3.75 -11.32 25.90
N GLU A 462 3.61 -12.58 26.30
CA GLU A 462 3.65 -13.77 25.45
C GLU A 462 2.50 -13.85 24.44
N LYS A 463 1.41 -13.09 24.66
CA LYS A 463 0.28 -13.00 23.74
C LYS A 463 0.46 -11.90 22.69
N ILE A 464 1.46 -11.04 22.83
CA ILE A 464 1.75 -9.98 21.86
C ILE A 464 2.70 -10.54 20.82
N VAL A 465 2.23 -10.56 19.57
CA VAL A 465 2.99 -11.04 18.42
C VAL A 465 3.61 -9.89 17.64
N TYR A 466 4.62 -10.20 16.85
CA TYR A 466 5.28 -9.22 15.99
C TYR A 466 4.32 -8.75 14.88
N ASN A 467 3.77 -9.66 14.07
CA ASN A 467 2.87 -9.32 12.98
C ASN A 467 1.84 -10.39 12.57
N ASN A 468 2.02 -11.64 12.98
CA ASN A 468 1.08 -12.74 12.76
C ASN A 468 1.11 -13.75 13.92
N ALA A 469 0.16 -14.68 13.94
CA ALA A 469 -0.05 -15.63 15.04
C ALA A 469 1.16 -16.53 15.36
N LYS A 470 2.11 -16.69 14.41
CA LYS A 470 3.30 -17.53 14.56
C LYS A 470 4.57 -16.71 14.81
N SER A 471 4.46 -15.41 15.02
CA SER A 471 5.59 -14.48 15.20
C SER A 471 5.75 -14.04 16.65
N TYR A 472 6.01 -15.01 17.54
CA TYR A 472 6.22 -14.76 18.96
C TYR A 472 7.47 -13.90 19.19
N VAL A 473 7.36 -12.90 20.07
CA VAL A 473 8.50 -12.03 20.42
C VAL A 473 9.15 -12.47 21.73
N VAL A 474 8.34 -12.95 22.66
CA VAL A 474 8.76 -13.56 23.93
C VAL A 474 7.96 -14.83 24.17
N ASP A 475 8.59 -15.84 24.78
CA ASP A 475 8.01 -17.18 25.02
C ASP A 475 7.78 -17.47 26.52
N GLY A 476 8.03 -16.48 27.38
CA GLY A 476 7.79 -16.60 28.82
C GLY A 476 8.72 -15.76 29.68
N LYS A 477 8.45 -15.76 30.99
CA LYS A 477 9.34 -15.16 31.99
C LYS A 477 10.56 -16.04 32.23
N VAL A 478 11.75 -15.50 31.95
CA VAL A 478 13.01 -16.23 32.14
C VAL A 478 13.55 -16.09 33.57
N ARG A 479 13.14 -15.05 34.33
CA ARG A 479 13.44 -14.88 35.75
C ARG A 479 12.21 -14.31 36.48
N LYS A 480 11.91 -14.85 37.66
CA LYS A 480 10.81 -14.42 38.53
C LYS A 480 11.25 -13.30 39.46
#